data_AF-A0A970FCM4-F1
#
_entry.id   AF-A0A970FCM4-F1
#
_cell.length_a   1.000
_cell.length_b   1.000
_cell.length_c   1.000
_cell.angle_alpha   90.00
_cell.angle_beta   90.00
_cell.angle_gamma   90.00
#
_symmetry.space_group_name_H-M   'P 1'
#
loop_
_entity.id
_entity.type
_entity.pdbx_description
1 polymer ?
#
loop_
_entity_poly.entity_id
_entity_poly.type
_entity_poly.pdbx_seq_one_letter_code
_entity_poly.pdbx_strand_id
1 'polypeptide(L)'
;MGQVFVEPGRTLKIIYSIVDTVIFPGEGNTDADPKLGPLADNGGPTQTCALLEGSSAIDSGTNTGAPSTDQRGVSRPQGLGYDIGAYEKEQAPVPPKPGSSGGGGCAADPFSPWALALFAPLAPLAWRRRPGTAL
;
A
#
# COMPACT_ATOMS: atom_id res chain seq x y z
N MET A 1 22.03 -12.55 1.10
CA MET A 1 22.32 -11.92 -0.21
C MET A 1 22.31 -13.04 -1.25
N GLY A 2 21.22 -13.20 -2.00
CA GLY A 2 21.13 -14.23 -3.05
C GLY A 2 21.68 -13.66 -4.36
N GLN A 3 22.62 -14.34 -4.99
CA GLN A 3 23.13 -13.96 -6.31
C GLN A 3 22.17 -14.44 -7.41
N VAL A 4 21.89 -13.57 -8.39
CA VAL A 4 21.11 -13.95 -9.57
C VAL A 4 22.05 -14.63 -10.56
N PHE A 5 21.91 -15.95 -10.73
CA PHE A 5 22.62 -16.69 -11.76
C PHE A 5 21.89 -16.57 -13.08
N VAL A 6 22.59 -16.11 -14.12
CA VAL A 6 22.08 -16.09 -15.50
C VAL A 6 22.87 -17.10 -16.33
N GLU A 7 22.18 -18.09 -16.92
CA GLU A 7 22.81 -19.02 -17.85
C GLU A 7 23.36 -18.25 -19.08
N PRO A 8 24.54 -18.63 -19.62
CA PRO A 8 25.08 -17.99 -20.82
C PRO A 8 24.07 -18.01 -21.97
N GLY A 9 23.74 -16.83 -22.52
CA GLY A 9 22.79 -16.69 -23.64
C GLY A 9 21.33 -16.47 -23.24
N ARG A 10 20.99 -16.37 -21.95
CA ARG A 10 19.67 -15.93 -21.46
C ARG A 10 19.72 -14.46 -21.05
N THR A 11 18.75 -13.66 -21.51
CA THR A 11 18.53 -12.30 -20.97
C THR A 11 17.41 -12.36 -19.94
N LEU A 12 17.74 -12.15 -18.67
CA LEU A 12 16.71 -11.93 -17.65
C LEU A 12 16.21 -10.50 -17.79
N LYS A 13 14.89 -10.34 -18.01
CA LYS A 13 14.24 -9.04 -17.90
C LYS A 13 13.92 -8.79 -16.43
N ILE A 14 14.81 -8.09 -15.73
CA ILE A 14 14.60 -7.64 -14.36
C ILE A 14 14.10 -6.21 -14.43
N ILE A 15 12.92 -5.94 -13.89
CA ILE A 15 12.29 -4.62 -13.85
C ILE A 15 11.72 -4.38 -12.45
N TYR A 16 11.63 -3.11 -12.04
CA TYR A 16 11.07 -2.68 -10.75
C TYR A 16 11.64 -3.46 -9.55
N SER A 17 12.97 -3.62 -9.51
CA SER A 17 13.69 -4.43 -8.53
C SER A 17 14.85 -3.68 -7.89
N ILE A 18 15.21 -4.06 -6.65
CA ILE A 18 16.41 -3.56 -5.98
C ILE A 18 17.57 -4.52 -6.27
N VAL A 19 18.62 -4.04 -6.94
CA VAL A 19 19.74 -4.87 -7.44
C VAL A 19 21.08 -4.38 -6.90
N ASP A 20 21.90 -5.29 -6.38
CA ASP A 20 23.19 -5.00 -5.71
C ASP A 20 24.31 -4.56 -6.68
N THR A 21 24.03 -4.42 -7.99
CA THR A 21 25.02 -3.98 -8.98
C THR A 21 24.43 -3.71 -10.37
N VAL A 22 25.07 -2.77 -11.08
CA VAL A 22 24.69 -2.16 -12.39
C VAL A 22 24.58 -3.10 -13.61
N ILE A 23 24.69 -4.42 -13.45
CA ILE A 23 24.72 -5.35 -14.59
C ILE A 23 23.31 -5.81 -15.03
N PHE A 24 22.24 -5.36 -14.35
CA PHE A 24 20.86 -5.67 -14.72
C PHE A 24 20.10 -4.42 -15.19
N PRO A 25 20.31 -4.00 -16.46
CA PRO A 25 19.55 -2.90 -17.02
C PRO A 25 18.06 -3.26 -17.04
N GLY A 26 17.22 -2.36 -16.54
CA GLY A 26 15.78 -2.57 -16.45
C GLY A 26 15.05 -1.34 -15.94
N GLU A 27 13.85 -1.12 -16.47
CA GLU A 27 12.98 -0.03 -16.05
C GLU A 27 12.62 -0.16 -14.56
N GLY A 28 12.73 0.95 -13.82
CA GLY A 28 12.36 0.99 -12.40
C GLY A 28 13.30 0.25 -11.46
N ASN A 29 14.45 -0.26 -11.94
CA ASN A 29 15.45 -0.84 -11.05
C ASN A 29 16.19 0.25 -10.26
N THR A 30 16.51 -0.03 -9.01
CA THR A 30 17.35 0.82 -8.16
C THR A 30 18.43 -0.01 -7.48
N ASP A 31 19.58 0.59 -7.19
CA ASP A 31 20.71 -0.01 -6.48
C ASP A 31 20.89 0.58 -5.06
N ALA A 32 19.98 1.47 -4.65
CA ALA A 32 20.00 2.07 -3.32
C ALA A 32 19.60 1.06 -2.25
N ASP A 33 20.24 1.16 -1.07
CA ASP A 33 19.95 0.32 0.10
C ASP A 33 18.42 0.26 0.35
N PRO A 34 17.82 -0.95 0.32
CA PRO A 34 16.40 -1.14 0.53
C PRO A 34 15.96 -0.78 1.95
N LYS A 35 16.88 -0.58 2.91
CA LYS A 35 16.60 -0.26 4.32
C LYS A 35 15.48 -1.13 4.89
N LEU A 36 15.69 -2.43 4.84
CA LEU A 36 14.78 -3.41 5.40
C LEU A 36 15.02 -3.57 6.89
N GLY A 37 13.93 -3.70 7.65
CA GLY A 37 13.97 -4.21 9.01
C GLY A 37 14.36 -5.70 9.04
N PRO A 38 14.65 -6.24 10.23
CA PRO A 38 14.91 -7.67 10.38
C PRO A 38 13.69 -8.49 9.96
N LEU A 39 13.92 -9.75 9.58
CA LEU A 39 12.85 -10.73 9.39
C LEU A 39 12.13 -10.91 10.73
N ALA A 40 10.87 -10.49 10.80
CA ALA A 40 10.11 -10.44 12.04
C ALA A 40 8.64 -10.81 11.81
N ASP A 41 7.95 -11.11 12.90
CA ASP A 41 6.50 -11.21 12.87
C ASP A 41 5.89 -9.81 12.78
N ASN A 42 5.34 -9.49 11.61
CA ASN A 42 4.67 -8.22 11.34
C ASN A 42 3.15 -8.41 11.17
N GLY A 43 2.57 -9.50 11.69
CA GLY A 43 1.11 -9.72 11.71
C GLY A 43 0.53 -10.49 10.53
N GLY A 44 1.33 -11.33 9.85
CA GLY A 44 0.90 -12.17 8.73
C GLY A 44 1.10 -13.68 8.98
N PRO A 45 0.76 -14.54 8.02
CA PRO A 45 0.95 -15.99 8.14
C PRO A 45 2.43 -16.40 8.13
N THR A 46 3.33 -15.52 7.70
CA THR A 46 4.78 -15.71 7.70
C THR A 46 5.49 -14.44 8.14
N GLN A 47 6.73 -14.58 8.62
CA GLN A 47 7.59 -13.44 8.91
C GLN A 47 7.90 -12.65 7.64
N THR A 48 8.02 -11.33 7.76
CA THR A 48 8.36 -10.40 6.67
C THR A 48 9.44 -9.42 7.11
N CYS A 49 10.07 -8.74 6.16
CA CYS A 49 10.97 -7.63 6.43
C CYS A 49 10.22 -6.30 6.20
N ALA A 50 10.01 -5.52 7.26
CA ALA A 50 9.34 -4.22 7.16
C ALA A 50 10.21 -3.19 6.42
N LEU A 51 9.60 -2.24 5.71
CA LEU A 51 10.31 -1.12 5.09
C LEU A 51 10.56 -0.01 6.11
N LEU A 52 11.81 0.34 6.34
CA LEU A 52 12.18 1.44 7.24
C LEU A 52 12.00 2.80 6.55
N GLU A 53 12.05 3.88 7.33
CA GLU A 53 11.96 5.23 6.81
C GLU A 53 13.04 5.54 5.75
N GLY A 54 12.58 6.13 4.64
CA GLY A 54 13.43 6.45 3.48
C GLY A 54 13.99 5.23 2.74
N SER A 55 13.32 4.08 2.82
CA SER A 55 13.60 2.89 1.99
C SER A 55 13.43 3.19 0.50
N SER A 56 14.34 2.68 -0.33
CA SER A 56 14.26 2.77 -1.79
C SER A 56 13.16 1.88 -2.40
N ALA A 57 12.56 0.98 -1.61
CA ALA A 57 11.43 0.16 -2.05
C ALA A 57 10.09 0.89 -1.98
N ILE A 58 9.99 2.00 -1.23
CA ILE A 58 8.73 2.70 -1.02
C ILE A 58 8.27 3.40 -2.31
N ASP A 59 6.99 3.23 -2.66
CA ASP A 59 6.31 3.84 -3.82
C ASP A 59 7.02 3.61 -5.18
N SER A 60 7.88 2.60 -5.27
CA SER A 60 8.80 2.40 -6.40
C SER A 60 8.44 1.19 -7.28
N GLY A 61 7.41 0.44 -6.91
CA GLY A 61 6.88 -0.70 -7.65
C GLY A 61 5.88 -0.33 -8.75
N THR A 62 5.67 -1.25 -9.68
CA THR A 62 4.67 -1.14 -10.74
C THR A 62 3.32 -1.71 -10.29
N ASN A 63 2.22 -1.16 -10.82
CA ASN A 63 0.89 -1.75 -10.67
C ASN A 63 0.71 -3.02 -11.52
N THR A 64 1.56 -3.21 -12.53
CA THR A 64 1.37 -4.26 -13.53
C THR A 64 1.76 -5.61 -12.92
N GLY A 65 0.77 -6.47 -12.71
CA GLY A 65 0.96 -7.79 -12.09
C GLY A 65 1.18 -7.74 -10.58
N ALA A 66 1.02 -6.58 -9.94
CA ALA A 66 1.05 -6.49 -8.49
C ALA A 66 -0.20 -7.16 -7.88
N PRO A 67 -0.04 -8.01 -6.85
CA PRO A 67 -1.17 -8.52 -6.08
C PRO A 67 -1.95 -7.38 -5.42
N SER A 68 -3.22 -7.64 -5.11
CA SER A 68 -4.08 -6.67 -4.42
C SER A 68 -3.70 -6.44 -2.95
N THR A 69 -2.98 -7.39 -2.33
CA THR A 69 -2.51 -7.29 -0.94
C THR A 69 -1.06 -7.76 -0.82
N ASP A 70 -0.37 -7.28 0.21
CA ASP A 70 0.93 -7.81 0.62
C ASP A 70 0.80 -9.17 1.33
N GLN A 71 1.92 -9.76 1.76
CA GLN A 71 1.91 -11.09 2.38
C GLN A 71 1.18 -11.13 3.74
N ARG A 72 0.98 -9.97 4.38
CA ARG A 72 0.23 -9.83 5.64
C ARG A 72 -1.27 -9.62 5.40
N GLY A 73 -1.66 -9.35 4.16
CA GLY A 73 -3.04 -9.01 3.79
C GLY A 73 -3.33 -7.50 3.75
N VAL A 74 -2.31 -6.64 3.85
CA VAL A 74 -2.47 -5.19 3.72
C VAL A 74 -2.72 -4.82 2.27
N SER A 75 -3.71 -3.98 1.99
CA SER A 75 -4.07 -3.59 0.62
C SER A 75 -2.99 -2.75 -0.05
N ARG A 76 -2.83 -2.93 -1.36
CA ARG A 76 -1.85 -2.23 -2.20
C ARG A 76 -2.57 -1.40 -3.27
N PRO A 77 -2.10 -0.18 -3.62
CA PRO A 77 -0.99 0.52 -2.99
C PRO A 77 -1.42 1.23 -1.70
N GLN A 78 -0.49 1.40 -0.76
CA GLN A 78 -0.57 2.42 0.29
C GLN A 78 0.30 3.61 -0.12
N GLY A 79 -0.10 4.83 0.21
CA GLY A 79 0.68 6.01 -0.19
C GLY A 79 0.48 6.39 -1.66
N LEU A 80 1.58 6.66 -2.38
CA LEU A 80 1.54 7.19 -3.76
C LEU A 80 1.77 6.11 -4.83
N GLY A 81 2.25 4.94 -4.45
CA GLY A 81 2.61 3.85 -5.35
C GLY A 81 2.68 2.51 -4.64
N TYR A 82 2.98 1.46 -5.39
CA TYR A 82 3.19 0.12 -4.84
C TYR A 82 4.60 0.03 -4.27
N ASP A 83 4.81 -0.65 -3.15
CA ASP A 83 6.16 -0.88 -2.65
C ASP A 83 6.82 -2.10 -3.32
N ILE A 84 8.15 -2.11 -3.48
CA ILE A 84 8.86 -3.28 -4.01
C ILE A 84 9.02 -4.31 -2.88
N GLY A 85 8.42 -5.50 -3.03
CA GLY A 85 8.65 -6.65 -2.14
C GLY A 85 7.38 -7.27 -1.57
N ALA A 86 7.54 -8.02 -0.48
CA ALA A 86 6.46 -8.77 0.17
C ALA A 86 5.70 -7.98 1.26
N TYR A 87 6.13 -6.75 1.53
CA TYR A 87 5.61 -5.87 2.58
C TYR A 87 5.19 -4.54 1.97
N GLU A 88 3.98 -4.08 2.30
CA GLU A 88 3.50 -2.73 1.94
C GLU A 88 3.51 -1.82 3.18
N LYS A 89 4.22 -0.69 3.12
CA LYS A 89 4.25 0.28 4.19
C LYS A 89 2.93 1.02 4.26
N GLU A 90 2.21 0.80 5.35
CA GLU A 90 1.01 1.57 5.67
C GLU A 90 1.38 3.03 5.88
N GLN A 91 0.82 3.89 5.03
CA GLN A 91 1.03 5.32 5.04
C GLN A 91 -0.32 6.01 5.16
N ALA A 92 -0.35 7.20 5.75
CA ALA A 92 -1.56 8.01 5.75
C ALA A 92 -2.03 8.24 4.30
N PRO A 93 -3.35 8.29 4.04
CA PRO A 93 -3.86 8.62 2.71
C PRO A 93 -3.29 9.96 2.25
N VAL A 94 -2.36 9.91 1.30
CA VAL A 94 -1.81 11.11 0.66
C VAL A 94 -2.73 11.48 -0.50
N PRO A 95 -3.04 12.77 -0.71
CA PRO A 95 -3.77 13.19 -1.90
C PRO A 95 -3.04 12.67 -3.15
N PRO A 96 -3.77 12.18 -4.16
CA PRO A 96 -3.18 11.54 -5.31
C PRO A 96 -2.18 12.48 -5.98
N LYS A 97 -0.97 11.98 -6.26
CA LYS A 97 0.04 12.68 -7.04
C LYS A 97 -0.60 13.17 -8.35
N PRO A 98 -0.52 14.47 -8.70
CA PRO A 98 -0.92 14.93 -10.02
C PRO A 98 -0.07 14.18 -11.07
N GLY A 99 -0.67 13.20 -11.75
CA GLY A 99 0.00 12.45 -12.83
C GLY A 99 -0.19 10.93 -12.88
N SER A 100 -0.75 10.26 -11.87
CA SER A 100 -1.06 8.81 -11.99
C SER A 100 -2.42 8.59 -12.63
N SER A 101 -2.54 8.81 -13.94
CA SER A 101 -3.69 8.37 -14.73
C SER A 101 -3.57 6.87 -15.05
N GLY A 102 -3.75 6.02 -14.04
CA GLY A 102 -3.90 4.58 -14.20
C GLY A 102 -5.38 4.21 -14.19
N GLY A 103 -6.11 4.58 -15.25
CA GLY A 103 -7.52 4.22 -15.41
C GLY A 103 -7.69 2.72 -15.64
N GLY A 104 -8.65 2.10 -14.94
CA GLY A 104 -9.00 0.71 -15.22
C GLY A 104 -9.82 -0.03 -14.16
N GLY A 105 -10.60 0.66 -13.33
CA GLY A 105 -11.61 0.01 -12.50
C GLY A 105 -13.00 0.19 -13.11
N CYS A 106 -13.52 -0.82 -13.82
CA CYS A 106 -14.98 -0.98 -13.90
C CYS A 106 -15.47 -1.65 -12.61
N ALA A 107 -15.33 -0.95 -11.48
CA ALA A 107 -16.14 -1.27 -10.31
C ALA A 107 -17.54 -0.69 -10.58
N ALA A 108 -18.51 -1.58 -10.74
CA ALA A 108 -19.90 -1.21 -10.56
C ALA A 108 -20.08 -0.80 -9.10
N ASP A 109 -20.25 0.50 -8.82
CA ASP A 109 -20.91 0.98 -7.60
C ASP A 109 -21.52 2.38 -7.82
N PRO A 110 -22.85 2.55 -7.68
CA PRO A 110 -23.56 3.80 -7.96
C PRO A 110 -23.65 4.77 -6.77
N PHE A 111 -22.76 4.71 -5.77
CA PHE A 111 -22.87 5.55 -4.57
C PHE A 111 -21.54 6.17 -4.14
N SER A 112 -21.34 7.46 -4.44
CA SER A 112 -20.90 8.39 -3.40
C SER A 112 -21.29 9.86 -3.69
N PRO A 113 -22.25 10.42 -2.93
CA PRO A 113 -22.74 11.79 -3.08
C PRO A 113 -21.93 12.80 -2.25
N TRP A 114 -21.31 13.75 -2.94
CA TRP A 114 -20.57 14.88 -2.40
C TRP A 114 -21.48 16.02 -1.87
N ALA A 115 -22.58 15.72 -1.18
CA ALA A 115 -23.52 16.76 -0.71
C ALA A 115 -23.69 16.76 0.82
N LEU A 116 -22.85 17.53 1.52
CA LEU A 116 -23.15 18.01 2.87
C LEU A 116 -23.01 19.54 2.90
N ALA A 117 -24.15 20.22 2.99
CA ALA A 117 -24.27 21.65 3.23
C ALA A 117 -24.72 21.90 4.69
N LEU A 118 -23.97 22.82 5.33
CA LEU A 118 -24.29 23.76 6.43
C LEU A 118 -24.86 23.30 7.80
N PHE A 119 -24.13 23.74 8.86
CA PHE A 119 -24.49 24.36 10.17
C PHE A 119 -25.93 24.16 10.72
N ALA A 120 -26.23 23.94 12.01
CA ALA A 120 -25.60 24.21 13.31
C ALA A 120 -26.36 23.40 14.42
N PRO A 121 -25.88 23.33 15.69
CA PRO A 121 -26.46 22.48 16.72
C PRO A 121 -27.53 23.18 17.58
N LEU A 122 -28.59 22.47 17.97
CA LEU A 122 -29.41 22.81 19.12
C LEU A 122 -29.82 21.53 19.87
N ALA A 123 -29.33 21.38 21.09
CA ALA A 123 -29.76 20.34 22.04
C ALA A 123 -31.01 20.84 22.84
N PRO A 124 -31.61 20.04 23.72
CA PRO A 124 -32.86 19.33 23.44
C PRO A 124 -34.01 19.78 24.34
N LEU A 125 -35.26 19.62 23.91
CA LEU A 125 -36.41 19.70 24.82
C LEU A 125 -37.55 18.81 24.34
N ALA A 126 -37.71 17.64 24.98
CA ALA A 126 -39.04 17.08 25.30
C ALA A 126 -38.94 15.70 26.00
N TRP A 127 -39.30 15.72 27.27
CA TRP A 127 -40.21 14.78 27.95
C TRP A 127 -40.02 13.27 27.73
N ARG A 128 -39.32 12.63 28.68
CA ARG A 128 -39.30 11.16 28.83
C ARG A 128 -40.48 10.71 29.69
N ARG A 129 -41.30 9.81 29.15
CA ARG A 129 -42.37 9.08 29.86
C ARG A 129 -41.77 8.16 30.94
N ARG A 130 -42.47 8.05 32.08
CA ARG A 130 -42.13 7.18 33.22
C ARG A 130 -42.21 5.69 32.86
N PRO A 131 -41.36 4.85 33.45
CA PRO A 131 -41.69 3.45 33.75
C PRO A 131 -41.94 3.24 35.26
N GLY A 132 -42.94 2.42 35.62
CA GLY A 132 -43.11 1.83 36.97
C GLY A 132 -41.98 0.83 37.29
N THR A 133 -41.85 0.17 38.45
CA THR A 133 -42.77 -0.21 39.54
C THR A 133 -41.89 -0.75 40.70
N ALA A 134 -42.27 -0.55 41.98
CA ALA A 134 -41.89 -1.29 43.22
C ALA A 134 -42.03 -0.29 44.41
N LEU A 135 -42.72 -0.54 45.52
CA LEU A 135 -42.97 -1.75 46.31
C LEU A 135 -44.46 -1.94 46.64
#